data_AF-A0A363MT81-F1
#
_entry.id   AF-A0A363MT81-F1
#
_cell.length_a   1.000
_cell.length_b   1.000
_cell.length_c   1.000
_cell.angle_alpha   90.00
_cell.angle_beta   90.00
_cell.angle_gamma   90.00
#
_symmetry.space_group_name_H-M   'P 1'
#
loop_
_entity.id
_entity.type
_entity.pdbx_description
1 polymer ?
#
loop_
_entity_poly.entity_id
_entity_poly.type
_entity_poly.pdbx_seq_one_letter_code
_entity_poly.pdbx_strand_id
1 'polypeptide(L)'
;MYSREESQRIKREFWVAFAEKYPRKWVLYDTKIKDFSFKFYVDNKKAQVLIDIEHRSDEKRNAYFEKIEALKNILEEEFIKDLVFEKNYTLESGKTISRIWVEKPGVGFSNRNN
;
A
#
# COMPACT_ATOMS: atom_id res chain seq x y z
N MET A 1 11.56 23.69 0.03
CA MET A 1 11.02 22.84 -1.05
C MET A 1 12.21 22.15 -1.70
N TYR A 2 12.19 20.82 -1.83
CA TYR A 2 13.24 20.08 -2.54
C TYR A 2 13.05 20.19 -4.05
N SER A 3 14.15 20.13 -4.82
CA SER A 3 14.06 19.93 -6.26
C SER A 3 13.47 18.55 -6.58
N ARG A 4 13.02 18.32 -7.83
CA ARG A 4 12.54 17.01 -8.27
C ARG A 4 13.61 15.93 -8.09
N GLU A 5 14.84 16.23 -8.47
CA GLU A 5 15.99 15.32 -8.34
C GLU A 5 16.28 14.99 -6.87
N GLU A 6 16.26 15.99 -6.00
CA GLU A 6 16.54 15.80 -4.59
C GLU A 6 15.44 14.98 -3.90
N SER A 7 14.17 15.19 -4.26
CA SER A 7 13.06 14.37 -3.77
C SER A 7 13.20 12.91 -4.19
N GLN A 8 13.62 12.64 -5.42
CA GLN A 8 13.87 11.28 -5.90
C GLN A 8 15.05 10.62 -5.18
N ARG A 9 16.13 11.38 -4.92
CA ARG A 9 17.29 10.90 -4.16
C ARG A 9 16.91 10.51 -2.73
N ILE A 10 16.22 11.39 -2.00
CA ILE A 10 15.79 11.12 -0.62
C ILE A 10 14.85 9.89 -0.57
N LYS A 11 13.91 9.77 -1.51
CA LYS A 11 13.03 8.60 -1.59
C LYS A 11 13.81 7.31 -1.83
N ARG A 12 14.83 7.35 -2.69
CA ARG A 12 15.70 6.19 -2.95
C ARG A 12 16.52 5.81 -1.71
N GLU A 13 17.15 6.79 -1.06
CA GLU A 13 17.91 6.59 0.18
C GLU A 13 17.03 5.97 1.27
N PHE A 14 15.80 6.45 1.43
CA PHE A 14 14.84 5.88 2.38
C PHE A 14 14.59 4.40 2.12
N TRP A 15 14.28 4.00 0.88
CA TRP A 15 14.00 2.60 0.56
C TRP A 15 15.22 1.69 0.70
N VAL A 16 16.42 2.19 0.38
CA VAL A 16 17.68 1.46 0.61
C VAL A 16 17.90 1.23 2.10
N ALA A 17 17.87 2.29 2.91
CA ALA A 17 18.05 2.20 4.36
C ALA A 17 16.98 1.33 5.03
N PHE A 18 15.72 1.42 4.57
CA PHE A 18 14.63 0.58 5.07
C PHE A 18 14.85 -0.90 4.76
N ALA A 19 15.29 -1.24 3.54
CA ALA A 19 15.59 -2.62 3.16
C ALA A 19 16.81 -3.18 3.90
N GLU A 20 17.83 -2.36 4.15
CA GLU A 20 19.02 -2.74 4.94
C GLU A 20 18.68 -2.97 6.41
N LYS A 21 17.93 -2.03 7.03
CA LYS A 21 17.51 -2.14 8.44
C LYS A 21 16.57 -3.32 8.66
N TYR A 22 15.73 -3.62 7.67
CA TYR A 22 14.79 -4.72 7.75
C TYR A 22 14.88 -5.63 6.52
N PRO A 23 15.77 -6.64 6.55
CA PRO A 23 16.03 -7.51 5.40
C PRO A 23 14.92 -8.55 5.18
N ARG A 24 13.73 -8.11 4.73
CA ARG A 24 12.63 -8.98 4.29
C ARG A 24 12.00 -8.47 2.99
N LYS A 25 11.28 -9.34 2.27
CA LYS A 25 10.51 -8.93 1.08
C LYS A 25 9.27 -8.18 1.50
N TRP A 26 9.37 -6.85 1.56
CA TRP A 26 8.29 -5.96 1.99
C TRP A 26 7.21 -5.74 0.94
N VAL A 27 7.55 -5.89 -0.35
CA VAL A 27 6.56 -5.89 -1.42
C VAL A 27 6.36 -7.32 -1.90
N LEU A 28 5.13 -7.82 -1.75
CA LEU A 28 4.78 -9.15 -2.21
C LEU A 28 4.20 -9.02 -3.62
N TYR A 29 5.08 -9.11 -4.62
CA TYR A 29 4.69 -9.19 -6.02
C TYR A 29 4.31 -10.62 -6.45
N ASP A 30 4.76 -11.63 -5.71
CA ASP A 30 4.53 -13.05 -6.03
C ASP A 30 3.43 -13.66 -5.15
N THR A 31 2.27 -13.00 -5.09
CA THR A 31 1.09 -13.52 -4.37
C THR A 31 0.52 -14.78 -5.03
N LYS A 32 1.05 -15.20 -6.20
CA LYS A 32 0.48 -16.21 -7.11
C LYS A 32 -0.93 -15.88 -7.61
N ILE A 33 -1.43 -14.68 -7.29
CA ILE A 33 -2.73 -14.18 -7.71
C ILE A 33 -2.48 -13.03 -8.68
N LYS A 34 -2.99 -13.18 -9.90
CA LYS A 34 -2.83 -12.17 -10.94
C LYS A 34 -3.50 -10.86 -10.53
N ASP A 35 -2.82 -9.74 -10.79
CA ASP A 35 -3.29 -8.38 -10.53
C ASP A 35 -3.67 -8.13 -9.06
N PHE A 36 -3.01 -8.83 -8.13
CA PHE A 36 -3.19 -8.71 -6.69
C PHE A 36 -1.86 -8.38 -6.03
N SER A 37 -1.75 -7.22 -5.42
CA SER A 37 -0.47 -6.66 -5.00
C SER A 37 -0.52 -6.09 -3.59
N PHE A 38 0.43 -6.49 -2.76
CA PHE A 38 0.63 -5.95 -1.42
C PHE A 38 1.85 -5.02 -1.42
N LYS A 39 1.61 -3.73 -1.18
CA LYS A 39 2.60 -2.66 -1.36
C LYS A 39 2.74 -1.82 -0.09
N PHE A 40 3.96 -1.38 0.16
CA PHE A 40 4.23 -0.26 1.08
C PHE A 40 4.32 1.01 0.25
N TYR A 41 3.64 2.06 0.72
CA TYR A 41 3.66 3.36 0.10
C TYR A 41 4.09 4.40 1.14
N VAL A 42 4.91 5.36 0.72
CA VAL A 42 5.31 6.49 1.56
C VAL A 42 5.44 7.73 0.70
N ASP A 43 4.89 8.83 1.18
CA ASP A 43 5.08 10.16 0.63
C ASP A 43 5.73 11.09 1.68
N ASN A 44 5.62 12.41 1.52
CA ASN A 44 6.18 13.38 2.47
C ASN A 44 5.35 13.56 3.74
N LYS A 45 4.08 13.15 3.74
CA LYS A 45 3.08 13.41 4.77
C LYS A 45 2.57 12.14 5.43
N LYS A 46 2.66 10.99 4.77
CA LYS A 46 2.07 9.73 5.22
C LYS A 46 2.81 8.50 4.72
N ALA A 47 2.61 7.41 5.47
CA ALA A 47 2.95 6.06 5.08
C ALA A 47 1.68 5.21 5.03
N GLN A 48 1.63 4.26 4.11
CA GLN A 48 0.51 3.34 3.94
C GLN A 48 1.03 1.93 3.70
N VAL A 49 0.24 0.95 4.15
CA VAL A 49 0.35 -0.44 3.74
C VAL A 49 -0.96 -0.80 3.06
N LEU A 50 -0.90 -1.29 1.83
CA LEU A 50 -2.08 -1.45 0.99
C LEU A 50 -2.07 -2.74 0.18
N ILE A 51 -3.27 -3.25 -0.08
CA ILE A 51 -3.59 -4.31 -1.04
C ILE A 51 -4.33 -3.64 -2.20
N ASP A 52 -3.74 -3.68 -3.38
CA ASP A 52 -4.40 -3.27 -4.63
C ASP A 52 -4.79 -4.51 -5.44
N ILE A 53 -6.07 -4.59 -5.77
CA ILE A 53 -6.66 -5.59 -6.65
C ILE A 53 -7.06 -4.89 -7.95
N GLU A 54 -6.28 -5.17 -8.99
CA GLU A 54 -6.23 -4.41 -10.23
C GLU A 54 -6.74 -5.20 -11.45
N HIS A 55 -7.42 -6.31 -11.19
CA HIS A 55 -7.87 -7.26 -12.21
C HIS A 55 -8.84 -6.60 -13.21
N ARG A 56 -8.65 -6.83 -14.51
CA ARG A 56 -9.43 -6.18 -15.59
C ARG A 56 -10.92 -6.54 -15.58
N SER A 57 -11.25 -7.76 -15.16
CA SER A 57 -12.64 -8.19 -14.94
C SER A 57 -13.10 -7.74 -13.56
N ASP A 58 -14.14 -6.91 -13.53
CA ASP A 58 -14.76 -6.41 -12.30
C ASP A 58 -15.30 -7.54 -11.43
N GLU A 59 -15.88 -8.58 -12.02
CA GLU A 59 -16.37 -9.76 -11.29
C GLU A 59 -15.24 -10.43 -10.49
N LYS A 60 -14.09 -10.68 -11.13
CA LYS A 60 -12.93 -11.26 -10.45
C LYS A 60 -12.34 -10.31 -9.42
N ARG A 61 -12.27 -9.01 -9.72
CA ARG A 61 -11.80 -7.98 -8.79
C ARG A 61 -12.66 -7.96 -7.52
N ASN A 62 -13.98 -7.93 -7.69
CA ASN A 62 -14.96 -7.95 -6.62
C ASN A 62 -14.88 -9.24 -5.81
N ALA A 63 -14.77 -10.40 -6.47
CA ALA A 63 -14.65 -11.68 -5.79
C ALA A 63 -13.41 -11.76 -4.89
N TYR A 64 -12.26 -11.22 -5.32
CA TYR A 64 -11.08 -11.15 -4.45
C TYR A 64 -11.24 -10.15 -3.30
N PHE A 65 -11.86 -8.99 -3.57
CA PHE A 65 -12.13 -8.00 -2.54
C PHE A 65 -13.05 -8.56 -1.44
N GLU A 66 -14.16 -9.17 -1.82
CA GLU A 66 -15.16 -9.77 -0.92
C GLU A 66 -14.54 -10.88 -0.06
N LYS A 67 -13.56 -11.63 -0.59
CA LYS A 67 -12.82 -12.62 0.21
C LYS A 67 -12.02 -11.99 1.34
N ILE A 68 -11.43 -10.80 1.15
CA ILE A 68 -10.70 -10.09 2.21
C ILE A 68 -11.69 -9.41 3.15
N GLU A 69 -12.75 -8.81 2.61
CA GLU A 69 -13.80 -8.16 3.39
C GLU A 69 -14.48 -9.14 4.35
N ALA A 70 -14.69 -10.40 3.93
CA ALA A 70 -15.20 -11.45 4.82
C ALA A 70 -14.29 -11.73 6.02
N LEU A 71 -13.00 -11.41 5.94
CA LEU A 71 -12.01 -11.55 7.02
C LEU A 71 -11.87 -10.28 7.87
N LYS A 72 -12.61 -9.21 7.56
CA LYS A 72 -12.46 -7.88 8.17
C LYS A 72 -12.50 -7.94 9.70
N ASN A 73 -13.48 -8.65 10.28
CA ASN A 73 -13.63 -8.71 11.74
C ASN A 73 -12.38 -9.29 12.41
N ILE A 74 -11.86 -10.42 11.92
CA ILE A 74 -10.65 -11.05 12.47
C ILE A 74 -9.43 -10.14 12.26
N LEU A 75 -9.32 -9.52 11.08
CA LEU A 75 -8.22 -8.59 10.80
C LEU A 75 -8.23 -7.39 11.76
N GLU A 76 -9.39 -6.80 12.03
CA GLU A 76 -9.53 -5.62 12.90
C GLU A 76 -9.38 -5.95 14.39
N GLU A 77 -9.89 -7.11 14.82
CA GLU A 77 -9.84 -7.53 16.23
C GLU A 77 -8.45 -8.03 16.64
N GLU A 78 -7.79 -8.82 15.80
CA GLU A 78 -6.56 -9.52 16.19
C GLU A 78 -5.27 -8.91 15.60
N PHE A 79 -5.32 -8.20 14.47
CA PHE A 79 -4.12 -7.86 13.71
C PHE A 79 -3.90 -6.35 13.49
N ILE A 80 -4.81 -5.67 12.77
CA ILE A 80 -4.62 -4.31 12.27
C ILE A 80 -5.93 -3.54 12.41
N LYS A 81 -5.92 -2.50 13.26
CA LYS A 81 -7.03 -1.57 13.41
C LYS A 81 -7.06 -0.55 12.27
N ASP A 82 -8.22 0.05 12.06
CA ASP A 82 -8.43 1.18 11.12
C ASP A 82 -8.15 0.82 9.65
N LEU A 83 -8.39 -0.44 9.26
CA LEU A 83 -8.34 -0.84 7.86
C LEU A 83 -9.50 -0.20 7.09
N VAL A 84 -9.15 0.49 6.01
CA VAL A 84 -10.12 1.06 5.08
C VAL A 84 -10.31 0.10 3.91
N PHE A 85 -11.57 -0.20 3.61
CA PHE A 85 -11.97 -1.08 2.52
C PHE A 85 -12.72 -0.24 1.48
N GLU A 86 -12.16 -0.12 0.28
CA GLU A 86 -12.78 0.61 -0.83
C GLU A 86 -12.85 -0.28 -2.07
N LYS A 87 -14.07 -0.76 -2.35
CA LYS A 87 -14.33 -1.67 -3.46
C LYS A 87 -14.05 -1.02 -4.82
N ASN A 88 -14.29 0.28 -4.95
CA ASN A 88 -14.12 1.03 -6.19
C ASN A 88 -13.29 2.30 -5.93
N TYR A 89 -11.98 2.14 -5.85
CA TYR A 89 -11.02 3.23 -5.74
C TYR A 89 -10.56 3.65 -7.14
N THR A 90 -10.73 4.93 -7.49
CA THR A 90 -10.27 5.47 -8.78
C THR A 90 -8.86 6.03 -8.65
N LEU A 91 -7.91 5.47 -9.40
CA LEU A 91 -6.55 5.98 -9.50
C LEU A 91 -6.52 7.29 -10.30
N GLU A 92 -5.45 8.08 -10.14
CA GLU A 92 -5.20 9.28 -10.96
C GLU A 92 -5.14 8.99 -12.47
N SER A 93 -4.82 7.75 -12.84
CA SER A 93 -4.84 7.28 -14.23
C SER A 93 -6.26 7.09 -14.79
N GLY A 94 -7.31 7.23 -13.97
CA GLY A 94 -8.70 6.95 -14.31
C GLY A 94 -9.10 5.48 -14.18
N LYS A 95 -8.15 4.59 -13.85
CA LYS A 95 -8.44 3.15 -13.64
C LYS A 95 -9.12 2.94 -12.28
N THR A 96 -10.24 2.22 -12.28
CA THR A 96 -10.88 1.75 -11.05
C THR A 96 -10.28 0.43 -10.58
N ILE A 97 -9.93 0.37 -9.30
CA ILE A 97 -9.37 -0.80 -8.63
C ILE A 97 -10.14 -1.06 -7.32
N SER A 98 -9.90 -2.18 -6.67
CA SER A 98 -10.31 -2.37 -5.27
C SER A 98 -9.09 -2.23 -4.38
N ARG A 99 -9.23 -1.49 -3.28
CA ARG A 99 -8.12 -1.17 -2.38
C ARG A 99 -8.50 -1.45 -0.94
N ILE A 100 -7.61 -2.09 -0.21
CA ILE A 100 -7.66 -2.21 1.24
C ILE A 100 -6.36 -1.61 1.79
N TRP A 101 -6.43 -0.71 2.77
CA TRP A 101 -5.22 -0.08 3.31
C TRP A 101 -5.36 0.39 4.74
N VAL A 102 -4.22 0.58 5.39
CA VAL A 102 -4.09 1.35 6.63
C VAL A 102 -3.11 2.49 6.38
N GLU A 103 -3.37 3.64 7.00
CA GLU A 103 -2.58 4.86 6.83
C GLU A 103 -2.03 5.35 8.17
N LYS A 104 -0.76 5.77 8.16
CA LYS A 104 -0.14 6.49 9.27
C LYS A 104 0.28 7.90 8.81
N PRO A 105 -0.45 8.95 9.22
CA PRO A 105 -0.07 10.32 8.92
C PRO A 105 1.17 10.75 9.73
N GLY A 106 1.87 11.78 9.26
CA GLY A 106 3.06 12.36 9.90
C GLY A 106 4.35 11.56 9.72
N VAL A 107 4.27 10.38 9.09
CA VAL A 107 5.44 9.55 8.76
C VAL A 107 5.72 9.68 7.28
N GLY A 108 6.72 10.49 6.93
CA GLY A 108 7.13 10.70 5.55
C GLY A 108 8.62 10.43 5.34
N PHE A 109 9.02 10.16 4.10
CA PHE A 109 10.41 9.84 3.76
C PHE A 109 11.39 11.00 4.00
N SER A 110 10.89 12.24 4.08
CA SER A 110 11.69 13.43 4.39
C SER A 110 11.88 13.66 5.90
N ASN A 111 11.16 12.94 6.76
CA ASN A 111 11.33 13.02 8.20
C ASN A 111 12.53 12.16 8.63
N ARG A 112 13.72 12.78 8.67
CA ARG A 112 14.99 12.12 9.03
C ARG A 112 15.24 12.02 10.55
N ASN A 113 14.31 12.48 11.38
CA ASN A 113 14.49 12.60 12.84
C ASN A 113 13.90 11.42 13.66
N ASN A 114 13.59 10.28 13.04
CA ASN A 114 13.07 9.09 13.73
C ASN A 114 13.93 7.84 13.47
#